data_AF-A0A358XXM9-F1
#
_entry.id   AF-A0A358XXM9-F1
#
_cell.length_a   1.000
_cell.length_b   1.000
_cell.length_c   1.000
_cell.angle_alpha   90.00
_cell.angle_beta   90.00
_cell.angle_gamma   90.00
#
_symmetry.space_group_name_H-M   'P 1'
#
loop_
_entity.id
_entity.type
_entity.pdbx_description
1 polymer ?
#
loop_
_entity_poly.entity_id
_entity_poly.type
_entity_poly.pdbx_seq_one_letter_code
_entity_poly.pdbx_strand_id
1 'polypeptide(L)'
;MDVSYILDSLNEQQRNAVASPAPNQLVLAGAGSGKTRVLVHRIAWLLQTENVSPFAILAVTFTNKAAREMRIRIDELMGRPMSGMWVGTFHGLAHRLLRMHWQEAGLPEDFHILDS
;
A
#
# COMPACT_ATOMS: atom_id res chain seq x y z
N MET A 1 -1.94 -5.85 22.20
CA MET A 1 -2.98 -6.18 21.20
C MET A 1 -2.59 -7.51 20.59
N ASP A 2 -3.54 -8.42 20.44
CA ASP A 2 -3.28 -9.67 19.73
C ASP A 2 -3.17 -9.36 18.23
N VAL A 3 -2.01 -9.64 17.64
CA VAL A 3 -1.72 -9.42 16.21
C VAL A 3 -1.66 -10.75 15.44
N SER A 4 -1.98 -11.88 16.09
CA SER A 4 -1.90 -13.21 15.47
C SER A 4 -2.74 -13.30 14.21
N TYR A 5 -3.89 -12.63 14.18
CA TYR A 5 -4.83 -12.61 13.06
C TYR A 5 -4.18 -12.12 11.74
N ILE A 6 -3.13 -11.29 11.82
CA ILE A 6 -2.35 -10.83 10.66
C ILE A 6 -1.57 -12.00 10.04
N LEU A 7 -1.19 -13.02 10.80
CA LEU A 7 -0.39 -14.13 10.30
C LEU A 7 -1.19 -15.44 10.18
N ASP A 8 -2.24 -15.63 10.96
CA ASP A 8 -2.90 -16.92 11.16
C ASP A 8 -3.40 -17.58 9.87
N SER A 9 -3.82 -16.76 8.92
CA SER A 9 -4.39 -17.25 7.67
C SER A 9 -3.35 -17.46 6.54
N LEU A 10 -2.07 -17.19 6.82
CA LEU A 10 -0.96 -17.25 5.86
C LEU A 10 -0.18 -18.56 5.97
N ASN A 11 0.35 -19.04 4.83
CA ASN A 11 1.32 -20.14 4.83
C ASN A 11 2.70 -19.66 5.33
N GLU A 12 3.62 -20.58 5.55
CA GLU A 12 4.95 -20.29 6.10
C GLU A 12 5.73 -19.24 5.29
N GLN A 13 5.78 -19.38 3.96
CA GLN A 13 6.52 -18.42 3.11
C GLN A 13 5.90 -17.03 3.15
N GLN A 14 4.57 -16.94 3.19
CA GLN A 14 3.85 -15.68 3.31
C GLN A 14 4.06 -15.04 4.68
N ARG A 15 4.04 -15.82 5.77
CA ARG A 15 4.34 -15.34 7.13
C ARG A 15 5.75 -14.75 7.20
N ASN A 16 6.73 -15.48 6.67
CA ASN A 16 8.12 -15.02 6.61
C ASN A 16 8.25 -13.73 5.79
N ALA A 17 7.49 -13.60 4.69
CA ALA A 17 7.47 -12.38 3.91
C ALA A 17 6.84 -11.20 4.66
N VAL A 18 5.74 -11.44 5.39
CA VAL A 18 5.01 -10.41 6.14
C VAL A 18 5.76 -9.93 7.38
N ALA A 19 6.39 -10.84 8.12
CA ALA A 19 7.08 -10.53 9.39
C ALA A 19 8.59 -10.28 9.23
N SER A 20 9.10 -10.20 8.00
CA SER A 20 10.52 -9.97 7.73
C SER A 20 11.03 -8.65 8.35
N PRO A 21 12.18 -8.64 9.04
CA PRO A 21 12.81 -7.40 9.52
C PRO A 21 13.62 -6.69 8.42
N ALA A 22 13.73 -7.27 7.23
CA ALA A 22 14.57 -6.72 6.17
C ALA A 22 14.05 -5.33 5.72
N PRO A 23 14.92 -4.32 5.59
CA PRO A 23 14.52 -2.99 5.15
C PRO A 23 14.12 -2.97 3.66
N ASN A 24 14.76 -3.81 2.84
CA ASN A 24 14.45 -3.99 1.43
C ASN A 24 14.16 -5.46 1.17
N GLN A 25 13.05 -5.75 0.49
CA GLN A 25 12.61 -7.12 0.24
C GLN A 25 11.97 -7.27 -1.14
N LEU A 26 12.32 -8.35 -1.83
CA LEU A 26 11.69 -8.77 -3.08
C LEU A 26 10.88 -10.06 -2.83
N VAL A 27 9.59 -10.02 -3.17
CA VAL A 27 8.71 -11.19 -3.09
C VAL A 27 8.37 -11.65 -4.51
N LEU A 28 9.04 -12.72 -4.97
CA LEU A 28 8.81 -13.33 -6.28
C LEU A 28 7.95 -14.58 -6.15
N ALA A 29 6.81 -14.61 -6.84
CA ALA A 29 5.92 -15.76 -6.83
C ALA A 29 5.02 -15.80 -8.08
N GLY A 30 4.58 -17.00 -8.46
CA GLY A 30 3.69 -17.21 -9.62
C GLY A 30 2.32 -16.54 -9.49
N ALA A 31 1.51 -16.58 -10.55
CA ALA A 31 0.11 -16.15 -10.48
C ALA A 31 -0.65 -16.96 -9.42
N GLY A 32 -1.66 -16.36 -8.76
CA GLY A 32 -2.47 -17.04 -7.74
C GLY A 32 -1.79 -17.31 -6.38
N SER A 33 -0.49 -17.08 -6.24
CA SER A 33 0.29 -17.34 -5.00
C SER A 33 -0.01 -16.43 -3.80
N GLY A 34 -0.92 -15.46 -3.95
CA GLY A 34 -1.28 -14.53 -2.87
C GLY A 34 -0.35 -13.34 -2.69
N LYS A 35 0.39 -12.89 -3.71
CA LYS A 35 1.27 -11.69 -3.62
C LYS A 35 0.57 -10.46 -3.05
N THR A 36 -0.63 -10.14 -3.54
CA THR A 36 -1.43 -9.01 -3.03
C THR A 36 -1.82 -9.21 -1.57
N ARG A 37 -2.09 -10.46 -1.16
CA ARG A 37 -2.40 -10.80 0.22
C ARG A 37 -1.19 -10.55 1.12
N VAL A 38 0.00 -11.00 0.71
CA VAL A 38 1.26 -10.70 1.43
C VAL A 38 1.45 -9.19 1.60
N LEU A 39 1.23 -8.41 0.55
CA LEU A 39 1.39 -6.96 0.61
C LEU A 39 0.43 -6.30 1.60
N VAL A 40 -0.85 -6.67 1.58
CA VAL A 40 -1.87 -6.18 2.53
C VAL A 40 -1.50 -6.53 3.97
N HIS A 41 -1.15 -7.79 4.22
CA HIS A 41 -0.76 -8.25 5.54
C HIS A 41 0.55 -7.61 6.03
N ARG A 42 1.51 -7.35 5.13
CA ARG A 42 2.74 -6.62 5.45
C ARG A 42 2.45 -5.19 5.90
N ILE A 43 1.53 -4.48 5.23
CA ILE A 43 1.11 -3.15 5.66
C ILE A 43 0.48 -3.21 7.06
N ALA A 44 -0.42 -4.16 7.31
CA ALA A 44 -1.01 -4.33 8.64
C ALA A 44 0.04 -4.65 9.71
N TRP A 45 1.03 -5.50 9.41
CA TRP A 45 2.14 -5.82 10.29
C TRP A 45 2.98 -4.59 10.65
N LEU A 46 3.34 -3.78 9.65
CA LEU A 46 4.09 -2.53 9.87
C LEU A 46 3.31 -1.58 10.78
N LEU A 47 1.99 -1.47 10.61
CA LEU A 47 1.15 -0.59 11.39
C LEU A 47 0.94 -1.07 12.84
N GLN A 48 0.63 -2.35 13.04
CA GLN A 48 0.21 -2.90 14.34
C GLN A 48 1.37 -3.45 15.18
N THR A 49 2.35 -4.06 14.54
CA THR A 49 3.48 -4.70 15.23
C THR A 49 4.67 -3.76 15.31
N GLU A 50 5.07 -3.16 14.19
CA GLU A 50 6.23 -2.26 14.12
C GLU A 50 5.90 -0.81 14.49
N ASN A 51 4.63 -0.50 14.81
CA ASN A 51 4.13 0.83 15.15
C ASN A 51 4.50 1.92 14.12
N VAL A 52 4.59 1.56 12.84
CA VAL A 52 4.84 2.51 11.75
C VAL A 52 3.62 3.41 11.60
N SER A 53 3.87 4.72 11.52
CA SER A 53 2.81 5.69 11.24
C SER A 53 2.15 5.41 9.89
N PRO A 54 0.81 5.46 9.77
CA PRO A 54 0.13 5.36 8.47
C PRO A 54 0.65 6.39 7.44
N PHE A 55 1.08 7.57 7.90
CA PHE A 55 1.65 8.61 7.03
C PHE A 55 3.00 8.22 6.41
N ALA A 56 3.67 7.19 6.93
CA ALA A 56 4.92 6.67 6.39
C ALA A 56 4.71 5.53 5.37
N ILE A 57 3.46 5.18 5.04
CA ILE A 57 3.16 4.08 4.12
C ILE A 57 2.71 4.62 2.76
N LEU A 58 3.47 4.24 1.73
CA LEU A 58 3.14 4.41 0.32
C LEU A 58 2.98 3.04 -0.34
N ALA A 59 1.80 2.75 -0.86
CA ALA A 59 1.51 1.55 -1.64
C ALA A 59 1.06 1.93 -3.06
N VAL A 60 1.85 1.52 -4.05
CA VAL A 60 1.66 1.88 -5.46
C VAL A 60 1.41 0.66 -6.34
N THR A 61 0.52 0.80 -7.33
CA THR A 61 0.26 -0.22 -8.35
C THR A 61 -0.06 0.42 -9.71
N PHE A 62 -0.35 -0.39 -10.73
CA PHE A 62 -0.61 0.11 -12.08
C PHE A 62 -2.08 0.45 -12.33
N THR A 63 -3.02 -0.32 -11.78
CA THR A 63 -4.45 -0.16 -12.10
C THR A 63 -5.24 0.43 -10.95
N ASN A 64 -6.23 1.26 -11.29
CA ASN A 64 -7.17 1.82 -10.30
C ASN A 64 -7.93 0.71 -9.56
N LYS A 65 -8.25 -0.39 -10.25
CA LYS A 65 -8.90 -1.56 -9.63
C LYS A 65 -8.02 -2.17 -8.54
N ALA A 66 -6.75 -2.44 -8.82
CA ALA A 66 -5.83 -3.01 -7.84
C ALA A 66 -5.60 -2.07 -6.64
N ALA A 67 -5.48 -0.77 -6.88
CA ALA A 67 -5.33 0.21 -5.80
C ALA A 67 -6.54 0.23 -4.86
N ARG A 68 -7.76 0.25 -5.43
CA ARG A 68 -9.02 0.18 -4.65
C ARG A 68 -9.16 -1.13 -3.89
N GLU A 69 -8.88 -2.26 -4.54
CA GLU A 69 -8.96 -3.58 -3.91
C GLU A 69 -7.96 -3.72 -2.76
N MET A 70 -6.73 -3.23 -2.94
CA MET A 70 -5.73 -3.20 -1.87
C MET A 70 -6.19 -2.35 -0.69
N ARG A 71 -6.73 -1.15 -0.96
CA ARG A 71 -7.27 -0.26 0.06
C ARG A 71 -8.37 -0.93 0.89
N ILE A 72 -9.37 -1.52 0.22
CA ILE A 72 -10.49 -2.22 0.86
C ILE A 72 -9.96 -3.34 1.75
N ARG A 73 -9.06 -4.18 1.24
CA ARG A 73 -8.51 -5.30 2.02
C ARG A 73 -7.70 -4.85 3.24
N ILE A 74 -7.00 -3.73 3.16
CA ILE A 74 -6.32 -3.16 4.33
C ILE A 74 -7.35 -2.70 5.36
N ASP A 75 -8.38 -1.97 4.94
CA ASP A 75 -9.41 -1.47 5.85
C ASP A 75 -10.19 -2.64 6.51
N GLU A 76 -10.50 -3.69 5.76
CA GLU A 76 -11.11 -4.93 6.26
C GLU A 76 -10.22 -5.65 7.28
N LEU A 77 -8.94 -5.84 6.95
CA LEU A 77 -7.99 -6.51 7.86
C LEU A 77 -7.77 -5.70 9.14
N MET A 78 -7.80 -4.37 9.05
CA MET A 78 -7.63 -3.49 10.21
C MET A 78 -8.93 -3.26 10.99
N GLY A 79 -10.07 -3.73 10.48
CA GLY A 79 -11.40 -3.53 11.07
C GLY A 79 -11.88 -2.07 11.09
N ARG A 80 -11.19 -1.17 10.38
CA ARG A 80 -11.51 0.26 10.31
C ARG A 80 -10.85 0.93 9.10
N PRO A 81 -11.43 2.03 8.58
CA PRO A 81 -10.78 2.84 7.56
C PRO A 81 -9.45 3.42 8.06
N MET A 82 -8.38 3.21 7.32
CA MET A 82 -7.04 3.69 7.70
C MET A 82 -6.71 5.01 7.01
N SER A 83 -6.89 6.16 7.65
CA SER A 83 -6.49 7.46 7.07
C SER A 83 -4.97 7.66 7.06
N GLY A 84 -4.48 8.62 6.27
CA GLY A 84 -3.07 9.04 6.25
C GLY A 84 -2.17 8.27 5.28
N MET A 85 -2.45 6.99 4.99
CA MET A 85 -1.68 6.23 4.00
C MET A 85 -1.92 6.71 2.58
N TRP A 86 -0.89 6.60 1.75
CA TRP A 86 -1.02 6.80 0.30
C TRP A 86 -1.12 5.45 -0.39
N VAL A 87 -2.31 5.15 -0.91
CA VAL A 87 -2.58 3.93 -1.69
C VAL A 87 -3.15 4.36 -3.03
N GLY A 88 -2.45 4.05 -4.14
CA GLY A 88 -2.85 4.57 -5.44
C GLY A 88 -2.12 3.97 -6.62
N THR A 89 -2.39 4.52 -7.80
CA THR A 89 -1.61 4.21 -9.00
C THR A 89 -0.41 5.14 -9.13
N PHE A 90 0.57 4.76 -9.95
CA PHE A 90 1.69 5.65 -10.28
C PHE A 90 1.19 7.02 -10.75
N HIS A 91 0.29 7.05 -11.74
CA HIS A 91 -0.29 8.30 -12.24
C HIS A 91 -1.08 9.06 -11.17
N GLY A 92 -1.92 8.38 -10.37
CA GLY A 92 -2.73 9.04 -9.35
C GLY A 92 -1.87 9.68 -8.24
N LEU A 93 -0.82 8.99 -7.81
CA LEU A 93 0.09 9.48 -6.77
C LEU A 93 0.99 10.60 -7.31
N ALA A 94 1.52 10.46 -8.53
CA ALA A 94 2.26 11.52 -9.20
C ALA A 94 1.40 12.78 -9.42
N HIS A 95 0.17 12.61 -9.89
CA HIS A 95 -0.78 13.72 -10.07
C HIS A 95 -1.05 14.43 -8.73
N ARG A 96 -1.25 13.68 -7.64
CA ARG A 96 -1.41 14.27 -6.30
C ARG A 96 -0.18 15.09 -5.89
N LEU A 97 1.03 14.56 -6.09
CA LEU A 97 2.27 15.28 -5.82
C LEU A 97 2.38 16.58 -6.61
N LEU A 98 2.12 16.53 -7.93
CA LEU A 98 2.16 17.69 -8.81
C LEU A 98 1.13 18.76 -8.43
N ARG A 99 -0.04 18.36 -7.93
CA ARG A 99 -1.04 19.31 -7.40
C ARG A 99 -0.60 19.99 -6.12
N MET A 100 0.04 19.27 -5.21
CA MET A 100 0.51 19.84 -3.94
C MET A 100 1.73 20.74 -4.12
N HIS A 101 2.54 20.49 -5.16
CA HIS A 101 3.80 21.19 -5.44
C HIS A 101 3.82 21.78 -6.85
N TRP A 102 2.70 22.38 -7.26
CA TRP A 102 2.54 22.89 -8.61
C TRP A 102 3.54 23.99 -8.94
N GLN A 103 3.88 24.83 -7.95
CA GLN A 103 4.84 25.92 -8.10
C GLN A 103 6.24 25.38 -8.36
N GLU A 104 6.69 24.42 -7.55
CA GLU A 104 7.99 23.78 -7.69
C GLU A 104 8.10 22.94 -8.97
N ALA A 105 6.98 22.39 -9.43
CA ALA A 105 6.88 21.69 -10.70
C ALA A 105 6.83 22.64 -11.92
N GLY A 106 6.70 23.95 -11.71
CA GLY A 106 6.56 24.93 -12.80
C GLY A 106 5.26 24.77 -13.60
N LEU A 107 4.20 24.29 -12.97
CA LEU A 107 2.88 24.05 -13.57
C LEU A 107 1.88 25.15 -13.16
N PRO A 108 0.81 25.42 -13.92
CA PRO A 108 -0.34 26.17 -13.40
C PRO A 108 -1.01 25.41 -12.24
N GLU A 109 -1.56 26.13 -11.25
CA GLU A 109 -2.28 25.51 -10.11
C GLU A 109 -3.40 24.56 -10.57
N ASP A 110 -4.09 24.94 -11.65
CA ASP A 110 -5.23 24.27 -12.23
C ASP A 110 -4.90 23.46 -13.51
N PHE A 111 -3.63 23.08 -13.72
CA PHE A 111 -3.19 22.35 -14.93
C PHE A 111 -4.12 21.19 -15.33
N HIS A 112 -4.31 20.97 -16.63
CA HIS A 112 -5.16 19.90 -17.14
C HIS A 112 -4.36 18.65 -17.50
N ILE A 113 -4.94 17.49 -17.20
CA ILE A 113 -4.47 16.22 -17.74
C ILE A 113 -5.03 16.11 -19.15
N LEU A 114 -4.15 15.96 -20.14
CA LEU A 114 -4.55 15.61 -21.50
C LEU A 114 -4.81 14.11 -21.56
N ASP A 115 -5.97 13.74 -22.08
CA ASP A 115 -6.32 12.35 -22.40
C ASP A 115 -6.09 12.08 -23.89
N SER A 116 -5.90 10.82 -24.25
CA SER A 116 -5.66 10.37 -25.64
C SER A 116 -6.94 10.16 -26.43
#